data_AF-A0A0S7X4S8-F1
#
_entry.id   AF-A0A0S7X4S8-F1
#
_cell.length_a   1.000
_cell.length_b   1.000
_cell.length_c   1.000
_cell.angle_alpha   90.00
_cell.angle_beta   90.00
_cell.angle_gamma   90.00
#
_symmetry.space_group_name_H-M   'P 1'
#
loop_
_entity.id
_entity.type
_entity.pdbx_description
1 polymer ?
#
loop_
_entity_poly.entity_id
_entity_poly.type
_entity_poly.pdbx_seq_one_letter_code
_entity_poly.pdbx_strand_id
1 'polypeptide(L)'
;MKTLYRPLLFLVLIVSFFSLNEAFSQNTWPSDSIITTGIVNITDSDISRAQNEAIADAQKKALIQAVGMLMTFDLIEEQFFFLKEVIFDRPADYIESYRVLYDSTLGDHYHITIQSTIAFKELEDYLVTSQFLTPQVKLPRILLMISQQRLGQSFYTCWWSFIDPEKELTVVDQVMRDELQKKGFEVMDHTYRVQENTINKVYGCLDVKLDAIQTLGTQFKADIALVGNAQVELTDKIEYPLKKSVQASIIAQAIKIVDGSVVATLDTYIPATEDDEETAQRVALEKASFNLAHQMGEQISLRWVKESKGITLMTLRVSGLSHYLDFSHLKSDLRKGIPEIQNLLQKTLSDEGALIEAESTLDTPSLAEQIGNKQFENFTISITDVSHNMIEMKVTPKAERTEQKQLKTNTTNKMKKND
;
A
#
# COMPACT_ATOMS: atom_id res chain seq x y z
N MET A 1 -11.37 -88.12 35.37
CA MET A 1 -10.05 -88.01 34.71
C MET A 1 -9.71 -86.52 34.66
N LYS A 2 -8.78 -86.03 35.49
CA LYS A 2 -7.34 -85.84 35.15
C LYS A 2 -7.21 -84.97 33.87
N THR A 3 -6.57 -83.80 33.81
CA THR A 3 -5.56 -83.14 34.66
C THR A 3 -5.22 -81.78 34.03
N LEU A 4 -4.80 -80.81 34.86
CA LEU A 4 -3.74 -79.77 34.68
C LEU A 4 -3.53 -79.10 33.29
N TYR A 5 -3.37 -77.78 33.15
CA TYR A 5 -2.25 -76.93 33.61
C TYR A 5 -2.70 -75.46 33.47
N ARG A 6 -2.80 -74.68 34.56
CA ARG A 6 -1.89 -73.60 35.05
C ARG A 6 -1.57 -72.42 34.09
N PRO A 7 -1.45 -71.20 34.66
CA PRO A 7 -1.65 -69.92 33.99
C PRO A 7 -0.33 -69.23 33.59
N LEU A 8 -0.36 -68.35 32.59
CA LEU A 8 0.74 -67.44 32.27
C LEU A 8 0.22 -65.99 32.24
N LEU A 9 0.27 -65.37 33.41
CA LEU A 9 0.99 -64.12 33.66
C LEU A 9 1.16 -63.19 32.44
N PHE A 10 0.21 -62.27 32.24
CA PHE A 10 0.53 -60.94 31.73
C PHE A 10 -0.10 -59.90 32.63
N LEU A 11 0.74 -59.49 33.58
CA LEU A 11 0.63 -58.30 34.39
C LEU A 11 0.74 -57.09 33.46
N VAL A 12 -0.39 -56.61 32.92
CA VAL A 12 -0.45 -55.27 32.34
C VAL A 12 -0.95 -54.35 33.44
N LEU A 13 0.04 -53.70 34.05
CA LEU A 13 -0.06 -52.53 34.90
C LEU A 13 -1.04 -51.53 34.26
N ILE A 14 -2.27 -51.46 34.77
CA ILE A 14 -3.14 -50.31 34.58
C ILE A 14 -2.52 -49.21 35.45
N VAL A 15 -1.51 -48.54 34.90
CA VAL A 15 -1.03 -47.27 35.45
C VAL A 15 -2.15 -46.28 35.21
N SER A 16 -2.82 -45.95 36.29
CA SER A 16 -3.61 -44.75 36.49
C SER A 16 -2.75 -43.50 36.21
N PHE A 17 -2.50 -43.19 34.94
CA PHE A 17 -2.38 -41.81 34.49
C PHE A 17 -3.84 -41.40 34.23
N PHE A 18 -4.57 -40.76 35.14
CA PHE A 18 -4.38 -39.34 35.47
C PHE A 18 -3.55 -38.60 34.42
N SER A 19 -3.98 -38.71 33.15
CA SER A 19 -3.85 -37.60 32.23
C SER A 19 -4.67 -36.48 32.83
N LEU A 20 -4.01 -35.69 33.68
CA LEU A 20 -4.17 -34.26 33.70
C LEU A 20 -4.29 -33.85 32.23
N ASN A 21 -5.52 -33.67 31.77
CA ASN A 21 -5.75 -32.68 30.75
C ASN A 21 -5.35 -31.37 31.44
N GLU A 22 -4.05 -31.06 31.39
CA GLU A 22 -3.66 -29.68 31.24
C GLU A 22 -4.41 -29.23 30.00
N ALA A 23 -5.60 -28.67 30.26
CA ALA A 23 -6.15 -27.66 29.41
C ALA A 23 -5.00 -26.66 29.29
N PHE A 24 -4.24 -26.78 28.20
CA PHE A 24 -3.53 -25.65 27.63
C PHE A 24 -4.63 -24.63 27.36
N SER A 25 -4.94 -23.85 28.39
CA SER A 25 -5.38 -22.49 28.23
C SER A 25 -4.25 -21.84 27.44
N GLN A 26 -4.39 -21.89 26.11
CA GLN A 26 -3.83 -20.85 25.29
C GLN A 26 -4.49 -19.58 25.80
N ASN A 27 -3.82 -18.92 26.74
CA ASN A 27 -3.99 -17.50 26.91
C ASN A 27 -3.55 -16.89 25.58
N THR A 28 -4.49 -16.83 24.64
CA THR A 28 -4.48 -15.85 23.56
C THR A 28 -4.62 -14.51 24.27
N TRP A 29 -3.48 -13.94 24.64
CA TRP A 29 -3.43 -12.56 25.10
C TRP A 29 -3.95 -11.67 23.97
N PRO A 30 -4.78 -10.66 24.29
CA PRO A 30 -5.27 -9.72 23.28
C PRO A 30 -4.10 -8.92 22.70
N SER A 31 -4.33 -8.45 21.48
CA SER A 31 -3.41 -7.85 20.50
C SER A 31 -2.66 -6.56 20.91
N ASP A 32 -2.50 -6.26 22.21
CA ASP A 32 -2.03 -4.94 22.70
C ASP A 32 -0.75 -5.03 23.56
N SER A 33 -0.12 -6.21 23.64
CA SER A 33 1.08 -6.43 24.46
C SER A 33 2.35 -6.66 23.63
N ILE A 34 3.42 -5.92 23.94
CA ILE A 34 4.72 -6.00 23.26
C ILE A 34 5.78 -6.59 24.19
N ILE A 35 6.55 -7.56 23.69
CA ILE A 35 7.66 -8.17 24.45
C ILE A 35 8.98 -7.56 23.99
N THR A 36 9.74 -6.98 24.93
CA THR A 36 11.03 -6.35 24.66
C THR A 36 12.07 -6.72 25.70
N THR A 37 13.35 -6.62 25.32
CA THR A 37 14.49 -6.89 26.20
C THR A 37 15.32 -5.62 26.41
N GLY A 38 15.45 -5.23 27.67
CA GLY A 38 16.33 -4.17 28.13
C GLY A 38 17.71 -4.70 28.52
N ILE A 39 18.76 -3.94 28.23
CA ILE A 39 20.15 -4.35 28.46
C ILE A 39 20.95 -3.15 28.98
N VAL A 40 21.55 -3.28 30.17
CA VAL A 40 22.30 -2.20 30.82
C VAL A 40 23.54 -2.72 31.54
N ASN A 41 24.62 -1.94 31.55
CA ASN A 41 25.86 -2.28 32.25
C ASN A 41 25.70 -2.17 33.78
N ILE A 42 26.23 -3.15 34.49
CA ILE A 42 26.33 -3.17 35.94
C ILE A 42 27.60 -2.38 36.32
N THR A 43 27.42 -1.14 36.74
CA THR A 43 28.50 -0.31 37.33
C THR A 43 28.45 -0.38 38.85
N ASP A 44 29.63 -0.32 39.50
CA ASP A 44 29.80 -0.32 40.96
C ASP A 44 29.13 -1.48 41.72
N SER A 45 28.87 -2.60 41.04
CA SER A 45 28.10 -3.74 41.56
C SER A 45 26.67 -3.40 42.00
N ASP A 46 26.11 -2.29 41.53
CA ASP A 46 24.74 -1.88 41.84
C ASP A 46 23.74 -2.52 40.87
N ILE A 47 23.31 -3.73 41.24
CA ILE A 47 22.34 -4.53 40.49
C ILE A 47 20.96 -3.85 40.51
N SER A 48 20.57 -3.20 41.61
CA SER A 48 19.26 -2.55 41.72
C SER A 48 19.13 -1.37 40.77
N ARG A 49 20.19 -0.56 40.62
CA ARG A 49 20.25 0.49 39.60
C ARG A 49 20.18 -0.10 38.19
N ALA A 50 21.00 -1.12 37.91
CA ALA A 50 21.03 -1.77 36.59
C ALA A 50 19.67 -2.38 36.20
N GLN A 51 18.95 -2.97 37.17
CA GLN A 51 17.60 -3.50 36.96
C GLN A 51 16.60 -2.40 36.58
N ASN A 52 16.58 -1.29 37.32
CA ASN A 52 15.66 -0.18 37.02
C ASN A 52 15.96 0.46 35.66
N GLU A 53 17.24 0.66 35.33
CA GLU A 53 17.65 1.18 34.03
C GLU A 53 17.31 0.20 32.90
N ALA A 54 17.47 -1.11 33.11
CA ALA A 54 17.11 -2.11 32.11
C ALA A 54 15.61 -2.19 31.88
N ILE A 55 14.78 -1.98 32.92
CA ILE A 55 13.32 -1.84 32.76
C ILE A 55 13.00 -0.62 31.90
N ALA A 56 13.62 0.54 32.18
CA ALA A 56 13.41 1.75 31.40
C ALA A 56 13.83 1.59 29.94
N ASP A 57 14.96 0.92 29.67
CA ASP A 57 15.41 0.59 28.32
C ASP A 57 14.43 -0.36 27.60
N ALA A 58 13.92 -1.38 28.28
CA ALA A 58 12.93 -2.30 27.72
C ALA A 58 11.60 -1.59 27.38
N GLN A 59 11.12 -0.73 28.27
CA GLN A 59 9.91 0.08 28.07
C GLN A 59 10.07 1.05 26.90
N LYS A 60 11.21 1.72 26.80
CA LYS A 60 11.55 2.58 25.67
C LYS A 60 11.50 1.84 24.34
N LYS A 61 12.11 0.65 24.28
CA LYS A 61 12.06 -0.23 23.10
C LYS A 61 10.63 -0.66 22.76
N ALA A 62 9.80 -0.93 23.78
CA ALA A 62 8.39 -1.29 23.55
C ALA A 62 7.63 -0.15 22.89
N LEU A 63 7.84 1.10 23.31
CA LEU A 63 7.25 2.27 22.66
C LEU A 63 7.78 2.50 21.25
N ILE A 64 9.08 2.30 21.00
CA ILE A 64 9.63 2.38 19.63
C ILE A 64 8.94 1.36 18.72
N GLN A 65 8.75 0.13 19.20
CA GLN A 65 8.06 -0.92 18.45
C GLN A 65 6.58 -0.60 18.25
N ALA A 66 5.89 -0.06 19.27
CA ALA A 66 4.49 0.38 19.18
C ALA A 66 4.33 1.50 18.14
N VAL A 67 5.20 2.49 18.16
CA VAL A 67 5.23 3.58 17.17
C VAL A 67 5.53 3.04 15.76
N GLY A 68 6.41 2.05 15.64
CA GLY A 68 6.69 1.34 14.37
C GLY A 68 5.51 0.55 13.80
N MET A 69 4.48 0.25 14.60
CA MET A 69 3.22 -0.32 14.10
C MET A 69 2.28 0.73 13.52
N LEU A 70 2.44 2.01 13.91
CA LEU A 70 1.59 3.13 13.51
C LEU A 70 2.23 4.00 12.41
N MET A 71 3.57 3.97 12.30
CA MET A 71 4.35 4.88 11.47
C MET A 71 5.39 4.10 10.64
N THR A 72 5.70 4.61 9.45
CA THR A 72 6.81 4.06 8.64
C THR A 72 8.15 4.41 9.26
N PHE A 73 9.16 3.58 8.97
CA PHE A 73 10.52 3.78 9.46
C PHE A 73 11.09 5.16 9.06
N ASP A 74 10.90 5.58 7.80
CA ASP A 74 11.36 6.89 7.31
C ASP A 74 10.81 8.06 8.12
N LEU A 75 9.53 7.98 8.53
CA LEU A 75 8.88 9.02 9.32
C LEU A 75 9.37 9.04 10.77
N ILE A 76 9.68 7.86 11.32
CA ILE A 76 10.29 7.74 12.65
C ILE A 76 11.70 8.34 12.64
N GLU A 77 12.50 8.09 11.61
CA GLU A 77 13.84 8.68 11.49
C GLU A 77 13.77 10.20 11.35
N GLU A 78 12.87 10.72 10.51
CA GLU A 78 12.70 12.17 10.29
C GLU A 78 12.30 12.89 11.58
N GLN A 79 11.43 12.27 12.39
CA GLN A 79 10.86 12.86 13.61
C GLN A 79 11.50 12.34 14.90
N PHE A 80 12.62 11.60 14.81
CA PHE A 80 13.18 10.84 15.94
C PHE A 80 13.44 11.69 17.18
N PHE A 81 13.99 12.89 17.01
CA PHE A 81 14.29 13.79 18.13
C PHE A 81 13.04 14.21 18.91
N PHE A 82 11.95 14.49 18.20
CA PHE A 82 10.68 14.85 18.82
C PHE A 82 10.04 13.63 19.48
N LEU A 83 9.93 12.52 18.77
CA LEU A 83 9.38 11.25 19.29
C LEU A 83 10.14 10.78 20.54
N LYS A 84 11.45 10.98 20.56
CA LYS A 84 12.28 10.70 21.73
C LYS A 84 11.85 11.49 22.95
N GLU A 85 11.67 12.80 22.82
CA GLU A 85 11.35 13.69 23.94
C GLU A 85 9.92 13.49 24.48
N VAL A 86 8.97 13.24 23.57
CA VAL A 86 7.54 13.24 23.90
C VAL A 86 6.96 11.86 24.17
N ILE A 87 7.57 10.80 23.63
CA ILE A 87 7.08 9.41 23.78
C ILE A 87 8.16 8.53 24.39
N PHE A 88 9.32 8.38 23.75
CA PHE A 88 10.28 7.34 24.13
C PHE A 88 10.95 7.57 25.49
N ASP A 89 11.09 8.83 25.91
CA ASP A 89 11.61 9.20 27.23
C ASP A 89 10.47 9.37 28.27
N ARG A 90 9.20 9.06 27.92
CA ARG A 90 8.01 9.15 28.78
C ARG A 90 7.17 7.86 28.82
N PRO A 91 7.76 6.71 29.17
CA PRO A 91 7.05 5.42 29.14
C PRO A 91 5.82 5.35 30.04
N ALA A 92 5.81 6.07 31.16
CA ALA A 92 4.70 6.07 32.11
C ALA A 92 3.39 6.66 31.53
N ASP A 93 3.48 7.47 30.47
CA ASP A 93 2.31 8.10 29.85
C ASP A 93 1.59 7.16 28.86
N TYR A 94 2.29 6.14 28.35
CA TYR A 94 1.81 5.29 27.24
C TYR A 94 1.84 3.79 27.53
N ILE A 95 2.49 3.37 28.63
CA ILE A 95 2.51 1.97 29.08
C ILE A 95 1.59 1.84 30.30
N GLU A 96 0.48 1.12 30.13
CA GLU A 96 -0.50 0.91 31.21
C GLU A 96 0.05 0.00 32.31
N SER A 97 0.76 -1.05 31.90
CA SER A 97 1.36 -2.02 32.81
C SER A 97 2.48 -2.79 32.11
N TYR A 98 3.34 -3.41 32.91
CA TYR A 98 4.31 -4.37 32.41
C TYR A 98 4.46 -5.55 33.37
N ARG A 99 4.89 -6.68 32.82
CA ARG A 99 5.24 -7.88 33.57
C ARG A 99 6.65 -8.31 33.20
N VAL A 100 7.50 -8.52 34.19
CA VAL A 100 8.79 -9.17 33.99
C VAL A 100 8.57 -10.64 33.65
N LEU A 101 9.07 -11.08 32.50
CA LEU A 101 9.01 -12.48 32.06
C LEU A 101 10.26 -13.24 32.49
N TYR A 102 11.42 -12.59 32.35
CA TYR A 102 12.73 -13.16 32.66
C TYR A 102 13.75 -12.05 32.92
N ASP A 103 14.65 -12.26 33.87
CA ASP A 103 15.82 -11.42 34.11
C ASP A 103 17.07 -12.29 34.29
N SER A 104 18.23 -11.77 33.85
CA SER A 104 19.51 -12.44 34.02
C SER A 104 20.68 -11.47 34.04
N THR A 105 21.79 -11.90 34.64
CA THR A 105 23.08 -11.22 34.54
C THR A 105 23.99 -12.01 33.62
N LEU A 106 24.44 -11.39 32.55
CA LEU A 106 25.33 -11.98 31.54
C LEU A 106 26.60 -11.11 31.46
N GLY A 107 27.68 -11.58 32.07
CA GLY A 107 28.92 -10.81 32.18
C GLY A 107 28.74 -9.56 33.04
N ASP A 108 29.06 -8.41 32.48
CA ASP A 108 28.90 -7.07 33.07
C ASP A 108 27.57 -6.39 32.69
N HIS A 109 26.63 -7.11 32.06
CA HIS A 109 25.33 -6.58 31.66
C HIS A 109 24.19 -7.27 32.40
N TYR A 110 23.19 -6.49 32.77
CA TYR A 110 21.90 -6.96 33.27
C TYR A 110 20.90 -6.95 32.11
N HIS A 111 20.25 -8.09 31.90
CA HIS A 111 19.25 -8.31 30.86
C HIS A 111 17.89 -8.52 31.50
N ILE A 112 16.85 -7.84 31.00
CA ILE A 112 15.49 -8.07 31.46
C ILE A 112 14.54 -8.09 30.27
N THR A 113 13.71 -9.12 30.19
CA THR A 113 12.63 -9.24 29.22
C THR A 113 11.31 -8.95 29.91
N ILE A 114 10.58 -7.98 29.39
CA ILE A 114 9.26 -7.59 29.90
C ILE A 114 8.20 -7.74 28.80
N GLN A 115 6.97 -8.00 29.22
CA GLN A 115 5.77 -7.81 28.42
C GLN A 115 5.11 -6.50 28.85
N SER A 116 4.99 -5.55 27.94
CA SER A 116 4.38 -4.24 28.20
C SER A 116 3.01 -4.18 27.52
N THR A 117 1.98 -3.74 28.26
CA THR A 117 0.66 -3.41 27.72
C THR A 117 0.64 -1.93 27.34
N ILE A 118 0.42 -1.63 26.07
CA ILE A 118 0.49 -0.28 25.54
C ILE A 118 -0.91 0.32 25.41
N ALA A 119 -1.06 1.56 25.85
CA ALA A 119 -2.25 2.39 25.62
C ALA A 119 -2.26 2.88 24.16
N PHE A 120 -2.52 1.97 23.21
CA PHE A 120 -2.38 2.25 21.77
C PHE A 120 -3.26 3.39 21.29
N LYS A 121 -4.46 3.53 21.88
CA LYS A 121 -5.38 4.60 21.51
C LYS A 121 -4.84 5.96 21.91
N GLU A 122 -4.34 6.10 23.13
CA GLU A 122 -3.74 7.32 23.66
C GLU A 122 -2.47 7.68 22.90
N LEU A 123 -1.67 6.68 22.55
CA LEU A 123 -0.49 6.83 21.69
C LEU A 123 -0.87 7.32 20.29
N GLU A 124 -1.87 6.71 19.65
CA GLU A 124 -2.40 7.12 18.34
C GLU A 124 -2.99 8.54 18.38
N ASP A 125 -3.86 8.82 19.36
CA ASP A 125 -4.51 10.12 19.54
C ASP A 125 -3.48 11.25 19.74
N TYR A 126 -2.43 10.99 20.52
CA TYR A 126 -1.33 11.93 20.73
C TYR A 126 -0.53 12.17 19.44
N LEU A 127 -0.18 11.10 18.74
CA LEU A 127 0.56 11.19 17.47
C LEU A 127 -0.25 11.95 16.41
N VAL A 128 -1.57 11.73 16.34
CA VAL A 128 -2.50 12.45 15.45
C VAL A 128 -2.59 13.94 15.83
N THR A 129 -2.79 14.23 17.11
CA THR A 129 -2.96 15.61 17.60
C THR A 129 -1.69 16.43 17.45
N SER A 130 -0.53 15.79 17.59
CA SER A 130 0.79 16.39 17.44
C SER A 130 1.27 16.45 15.98
N GLN A 131 0.38 16.14 15.02
CA GLN A 131 0.65 16.10 13.58
C GLN A 131 1.78 15.14 13.15
N PHE A 132 2.26 14.26 14.05
CA PHE A 132 3.16 13.15 13.70
C PHE A 132 2.42 12.10 12.86
N LEU A 133 1.15 11.87 13.20
CA LEU A 133 0.18 11.22 12.34
C LEU A 133 -0.74 12.30 11.77
N THR A 134 -1.13 12.11 10.52
CA THR A 134 -2.16 12.96 9.92
C THR A 134 -3.50 12.46 10.48
N PRO A 135 -4.43 13.32 10.96
CA PRO A 135 -5.75 12.87 11.42
C PRO A 135 -6.32 11.89 10.44
N GLN A 136 -6.87 10.76 10.93
CA GLN A 136 -7.37 9.66 10.10
C GLN A 136 -8.11 10.25 8.92
N VAL A 137 -7.44 10.26 7.77
CA VAL A 137 -8.02 10.79 6.54
C VAL A 137 -9.11 9.80 6.26
N LYS A 138 -10.37 10.19 6.47
CA LYS A 138 -11.49 9.30 6.19
C LYS A 138 -11.30 8.81 4.76
N LEU A 139 -11.04 7.51 4.62
CA LEU A 139 -10.79 6.90 3.33
C LEU A 139 -12.03 7.06 2.45
N PRO A 140 -11.86 7.17 1.13
CA PRO A 140 -12.97 7.37 0.22
C PRO A 140 -13.96 6.22 0.31
N ARG A 141 -15.25 6.53 0.15
CA ARG A 141 -16.27 5.51 -0.07
C ARG A 141 -16.14 4.95 -1.46
N ILE A 142 -16.13 3.62 -1.57
CA ILE A 142 -15.90 2.91 -2.82
C ILE A 142 -17.21 2.30 -3.33
N LEU A 143 -17.57 2.59 -4.58
CA LEU A 143 -18.59 1.84 -5.31
C LEU A 143 -17.92 0.81 -6.22
N LEU A 144 -18.29 -0.47 -6.08
CA LEU A 144 -17.83 -1.53 -6.97
C LEU A 144 -18.73 -1.60 -8.21
N MET A 145 -18.12 -1.48 -9.38
CA MET A 145 -18.75 -1.59 -10.69
C MET A 145 -17.96 -2.57 -11.55
N ILE A 146 -17.95 -3.85 -11.16
CA ILE A 146 -17.24 -4.91 -11.88
C ILE A 146 -18.25 -5.77 -12.65
N SER A 147 -18.12 -5.79 -13.97
CA SER A 147 -18.93 -6.66 -14.83
C SER A 147 -18.30 -8.05 -14.87
N GLN A 148 -19.09 -9.10 -15.07
CA GLN A 148 -18.57 -10.46 -15.05
C GLN A 148 -18.97 -11.23 -16.32
N GLN A 149 -18.01 -11.92 -16.93
CA GLN A 149 -18.27 -12.99 -17.88
C GLN A 149 -17.88 -14.32 -17.25
N ARG A 150 -18.88 -15.16 -16.97
CA ARG A 150 -18.64 -16.49 -16.41
C ARG A 150 -18.26 -17.47 -17.51
N LEU A 151 -17.59 -18.54 -17.13
CA LEU A 151 -17.21 -19.57 -18.08
C LEU A 151 -18.47 -20.17 -18.75
N GLY A 152 -18.41 -20.35 -20.06
CA GLY A 152 -19.54 -20.83 -20.87
C GLY A 152 -20.60 -19.77 -21.22
N GLN A 153 -20.48 -18.54 -20.72
CA GLN A 153 -21.34 -17.43 -21.13
C GLN A 153 -20.70 -16.61 -22.26
N SER A 154 -21.53 -16.15 -23.20
CA SER A 154 -21.10 -15.31 -24.32
C SER A 154 -21.28 -13.81 -24.07
N PHE A 155 -21.77 -13.42 -22.89
CA PHE A 155 -22.07 -12.04 -22.53
C PHE A 155 -21.65 -11.73 -21.10
N TYR A 156 -21.47 -10.45 -20.82
CA TYR A 156 -21.19 -9.92 -19.49
C TYR A 156 -22.49 -9.64 -18.74
N THR A 157 -22.49 -9.95 -17.45
CA THR A 157 -23.53 -9.58 -16.49
C THR A 157 -23.02 -8.48 -15.56
N CYS A 158 -23.94 -7.66 -15.04
CA CYS A 158 -23.63 -6.58 -14.11
C CYS A 158 -24.90 -6.08 -13.41
N TRP A 159 -24.74 -5.50 -12.22
CA TRP A 159 -25.87 -4.99 -11.43
C TRP A 159 -26.48 -3.69 -11.96
N TRP A 160 -25.72 -2.89 -12.73
CA TRP A 160 -26.20 -1.63 -13.31
C TRP A 160 -26.83 -1.79 -14.70
N SER A 161 -26.96 -3.02 -15.21
CA SER A 161 -27.64 -3.28 -16.48
C SER A 161 -29.11 -2.92 -16.39
N PHE A 162 -29.62 -2.19 -17.38
CA PHE A 162 -31.06 -2.03 -17.56
C PHE A 162 -31.77 -3.35 -17.92
N ILE A 163 -31.04 -4.29 -18.54
CA ILE A 163 -31.58 -5.58 -18.99
C ILE A 163 -31.07 -6.66 -18.04
N ASP A 164 -31.99 -7.23 -17.25
CA ASP A 164 -31.73 -8.31 -16.28
C ASP A 164 -30.52 -8.04 -15.34
N PRO A 165 -30.61 -7.00 -14.48
CA PRO A 165 -29.53 -6.65 -13.57
C PRO A 165 -29.26 -7.77 -12.55
N GLU A 166 -27.98 -7.97 -12.24
CA GLU A 166 -27.59 -8.75 -11.07
C GLU A 166 -28.14 -8.12 -9.79
N LYS A 167 -28.87 -8.90 -8.99
CA LYS A 167 -29.56 -8.43 -7.78
C LYS A 167 -28.80 -8.73 -6.49
N GLU A 168 -27.87 -9.67 -6.55
CA GLU A 168 -27.08 -10.16 -5.41
C GLU A 168 -25.60 -9.83 -5.63
N LEU A 169 -24.84 -9.81 -4.54
CA LEU A 169 -23.39 -9.66 -4.62
C LEU A 169 -22.77 -10.90 -5.27
N THR A 170 -21.90 -10.71 -6.26
CA THR A 170 -21.09 -11.79 -6.83
C THR A 170 -19.95 -12.18 -5.89
N VAL A 171 -19.27 -13.30 -6.16
CA VAL A 171 -18.04 -13.69 -5.45
C VAL A 171 -16.97 -12.59 -5.57
N VAL A 172 -16.90 -11.92 -6.72
CA VAL A 172 -15.97 -10.79 -6.94
C VAL A 172 -16.32 -9.64 -6.00
N ASP A 173 -17.60 -9.24 -5.93
CA ASP A 173 -18.04 -8.15 -5.06
C ASP A 173 -17.77 -8.44 -3.59
N GLN A 174 -18.06 -9.67 -3.13
CA GLN A 174 -17.87 -10.08 -1.74
C GLN A 174 -16.39 -10.02 -1.36
N VAL A 175 -15.51 -10.64 -2.15
CA VAL A 175 -14.07 -10.67 -1.85
C VAL A 175 -13.44 -9.29 -1.91
N MET A 176 -13.76 -8.49 -2.93
CA MET A 176 -13.23 -7.13 -3.03
C MET A 176 -13.74 -6.25 -1.89
N ARG A 177 -15.02 -6.35 -1.54
CA ARG A 177 -15.61 -5.65 -0.39
C ARG A 177 -14.89 -5.98 0.90
N ASP A 178 -14.73 -7.26 1.20
CA ASP A 178 -14.10 -7.71 2.45
C ASP A 178 -12.66 -7.21 2.56
N GLU A 179 -11.88 -7.30 1.47
CA GLU A 179 -10.48 -6.86 1.48
C GLU A 179 -10.34 -5.34 1.61
N LEU A 180 -11.18 -4.57 0.89
CA LEU A 180 -11.17 -3.11 1.01
C LEU A 180 -11.67 -2.65 2.39
N GLN A 181 -12.69 -3.31 2.95
CA GLN A 181 -13.18 -2.99 4.30
C GLN A 181 -12.13 -3.27 5.38
N LYS A 182 -11.36 -4.37 5.27
CA LYS A 182 -10.21 -4.63 6.17
C LYS A 182 -9.15 -3.53 6.11
N LYS A 183 -8.99 -2.88 4.95
CA LYS A 183 -8.11 -1.71 4.77
C LYS A 183 -8.74 -0.38 5.21
N GLY A 184 -9.94 -0.40 5.80
CA GLY A 184 -10.62 0.77 6.36
C GLY A 184 -11.51 1.54 5.38
N PHE A 185 -11.71 1.05 4.15
CA PHE A 185 -12.62 1.68 3.19
C PHE A 185 -14.08 1.36 3.52
N GLU A 186 -14.95 2.36 3.33
CA GLU A 186 -16.40 2.16 3.35
C GLU A 186 -16.84 1.74 1.93
N VAL A 187 -17.16 0.47 1.73
CA VAL A 187 -17.59 -0.06 0.42
C VAL A 187 -19.11 -0.01 0.33
N MET A 188 -19.63 0.71 -0.65
CA MET A 188 -21.07 0.86 -0.86
C MET A 188 -21.71 -0.47 -1.24
N ASP A 189 -22.82 -0.80 -0.61
CA ASP A 189 -23.65 -1.93 -1.02
C ASP A 189 -24.53 -1.50 -2.20
N HIS A 190 -24.46 -2.18 -3.34
CA HIS A 190 -25.32 -1.82 -4.47
C HIS A 190 -26.70 -2.50 -4.40
N THR A 191 -26.86 -3.56 -3.60
CA THR A 191 -28.05 -4.42 -3.60
C THR A 191 -29.32 -3.72 -3.09
N TYR A 192 -29.19 -2.74 -2.19
CA TYR A 192 -30.33 -2.04 -1.59
C TYR A 192 -31.02 -1.04 -2.52
N ARG A 193 -30.35 -0.55 -3.58
CA ARG A 193 -30.92 0.44 -4.53
C ARG A 193 -31.19 -0.11 -5.92
N VAL A 194 -30.68 -1.29 -6.27
CA VAL A 194 -31.08 -2.01 -7.50
C VAL A 194 -32.60 -2.22 -7.56
N GLN A 195 -33.28 -2.20 -6.41
CA GLN A 195 -34.74 -2.32 -6.29
C GLN A 195 -35.50 -1.00 -6.50
N GLU A 196 -34.84 0.16 -6.41
CA GLU A 196 -35.44 1.46 -6.72
C GLU A 196 -35.38 1.67 -8.25
N ASN A 197 -36.53 1.78 -8.92
CA ASN A 197 -36.72 1.90 -10.39
C ASN A 197 -36.01 3.10 -11.08
N THR A 198 -35.03 3.74 -10.44
CA THR A 198 -34.36 4.97 -10.88
C THR A 198 -33.00 4.75 -11.57
N ILE A 199 -32.47 3.51 -11.63
CA ILE A 199 -31.16 3.18 -12.25
C ILE A 199 -31.19 3.20 -13.80
N ASN A 200 -32.35 3.51 -14.39
CA ASN A 200 -32.73 3.13 -15.76
C ASN A 200 -32.15 3.94 -16.93
N LYS A 201 -30.83 4.19 -17.02
CA LYS A 201 -30.22 4.74 -18.27
C LYS A 201 -28.84 4.22 -18.65
N VAL A 202 -28.25 3.25 -17.94
CA VAL A 202 -26.95 2.70 -18.34
C VAL A 202 -27.16 1.50 -19.27
N TYR A 203 -26.77 1.67 -20.53
CA TYR A 203 -26.85 0.62 -21.54
C TYR A 203 -25.56 -0.21 -21.52
N GLY A 204 -25.68 -1.49 -21.16
CA GLY A 204 -24.58 -2.46 -21.23
C GLY A 204 -23.66 -2.48 -20.01
N CYS A 205 -22.94 -3.60 -19.88
CA CYS A 205 -22.00 -3.85 -18.79
C CYS A 205 -20.56 -3.44 -19.11
N LEU A 206 -20.26 -3.15 -20.38
CA LEU A 206 -18.93 -2.78 -20.87
C LEU A 206 -18.90 -1.31 -21.30
N ASP A 207 -17.70 -0.73 -21.33
CA ASP A 207 -17.44 0.64 -21.78
C ASP A 207 -18.39 1.68 -21.17
N VAL A 208 -18.60 1.55 -19.86
CA VAL A 208 -19.50 2.45 -19.11
C VAL A 208 -18.97 3.87 -19.24
N LYS A 209 -19.81 4.76 -19.77
CA LYS A 209 -19.44 6.16 -19.96
C LYS A 209 -19.23 6.87 -18.63
N LEU A 210 -18.33 7.85 -18.63
CA LEU A 210 -17.98 8.62 -17.43
C LEU A 210 -19.20 9.30 -16.77
N ASP A 211 -20.14 9.83 -17.56
CA ASP A 211 -21.36 10.45 -17.07
C ASP A 211 -22.25 9.46 -16.28
N ALA A 212 -22.35 8.23 -16.75
CA ALA A 212 -23.05 7.15 -16.06
C ALA A 212 -22.33 6.74 -14.77
N ILE A 213 -21.01 6.60 -14.81
CA ILE A 213 -20.18 6.28 -13.62
C ILE A 213 -20.37 7.35 -12.54
N GLN A 214 -20.27 8.63 -12.90
CA GLN A 214 -20.43 9.74 -11.95
C GLN A 214 -21.86 9.84 -11.41
N THR A 215 -22.87 9.59 -12.25
CA THR A 215 -24.28 9.57 -11.83
C THR A 215 -24.53 8.48 -10.79
N LEU A 216 -24.09 7.25 -11.06
CA LEU A 216 -24.23 6.14 -10.13
C LEU A 216 -23.41 6.37 -8.85
N GLY A 217 -22.15 6.80 -8.98
CA GLY A 217 -21.31 7.15 -7.84
C GLY A 217 -21.96 8.18 -6.93
N THR A 218 -22.52 9.25 -7.49
CA THR A 218 -23.25 10.29 -6.74
C THR A 218 -24.49 9.71 -6.06
N GLN A 219 -25.29 8.90 -6.77
CA GLN A 219 -26.48 8.26 -6.22
C GLN A 219 -26.15 7.38 -5.03
N PHE A 220 -25.12 6.54 -5.15
CA PHE A 220 -24.63 5.67 -4.07
C PHE A 220 -23.77 6.42 -3.03
N LYS A 221 -23.56 7.73 -3.20
CA LYS A 221 -22.70 8.54 -2.33
C LYS A 221 -21.29 7.95 -2.20
N ALA A 222 -20.72 7.49 -3.31
CA ALA A 222 -19.34 7.06 -3.38
C ALA A 222 -18.43 8.23 -3.78
N ASP A 223 -17.19 8.18 -3.30
CA ASP A 223 -16.15 9.15 -3.64
C ASP A 223 -15.27 8.61 -4.80
N ILE A 224 -15.13 7.28 -4.89
CA ILE A 224 -14.47 6.55 -5.98
C ILE A 224 -15.39 5.43 -6.50
N ALA A 225 -15.42 5.22 -7.81
CA ALA A 225 -15.92 3.99 -8.42
C ALA A 225 -14.75 3.12 -8.89
N LEU A 226 -14.77 1.83 -8.54
CA LEU A 226 -13.92 0.81 -9.15
C LEU A 226 -14.68 0.19 -10.32
N VAL A 227 -14.32 0.59 -11.54
CA VAL A 227 -15.01 0.20 -12.78
C VAL A 227 -14.15 -0.80 -13.53
N GLY A 228 -14.70 -1.95 -13.90
CA GLY A 228 -13.91 -2.99 -14.55
C GLY A 228 -14.71 -4.19 -15.05
N ASN A 229 -13.96 -5.19 -15.48
CA ASN A 229 -14.51 -6.45 -16.00
C ASN A 229 -13.68 -7.64 -15.50
N ALA A 230 -14.38 -8.66 -15.05
CA ALA A 230 -13.86 -9.96 -14.63
C ALA A 230 -14.31 -11.02 -15.63
N GLN A 231 -13.39 -11.83 -16.13
CA GLN A 231 -13.69 -12.93 -17.04
C GLN A 231 -12.92 -14.18 -16.67
N VAL A 232 -13.45 -15.34 -17.06
CA VAL A 232 -12.80 -16.63 -16.84
C VAL A 232 -12.76 -17.43 -18.12
N GLU A 233 -11.58 -17.93 -18.45
CA GLU A 233 -11.32 -18.73 -19.65
C GLU A 233 -10.72 -20.09 -19.27
N LEU A 234 -10.98 -21.12 -20.08
CA LEU A 234 -10.31 -22.41 -19.95
C LEU A 234 -8.83 -22.26 -20.32
N THR A 235 -7.94 -22.79 -19.50
CA THR A 235 -6.53 -22.98 -19.87
C THR A 235 -6.32 -24.44 -20.29
N ASP A 236 -5.27 -24.70 -21.07
CA ASP A 236 -5.02 -26.02 -21.68
C ASP A 236 -5.27 -27.18 -20.70
N LYS A 237 -5.97 -28.22 -21.19
CA LYS A 237 -6.28 -29.42 -20.41
C LYS A 237 -4.97 -30.12 -20.05
N ILE A 238 -4.52 -30.00 -18.81
CA ILE A 238 -3.40 -30.79 -18.31
C ILE A 238 -3.85 -32.26 -18.31
N GLU A 239 -3.15 -33.10 -19.07
CA GLU A 239 -3.39 -34.54 -19.11
C GLU A 239 -2.92 -35.19 -17.80
N TYR A 240 -3.88 -35.74 -17.07
CA TYR A 240 -3.77 -36.62 -15.91
C TYR A 240 -3.05 -36.09 -14.64
N PRO A 241 -3.73 -36.12 -13.47
CA PRO A 241 -5.15 -36.45 -13.26
C PRO A 241 -6.09 -35.39 -13.88
N LEU A 242 -7.37 -35.73 -14.11
CA LEU A 242 -8.43 -34.94 -14.78
C LEU A 242 -8.78 -33.60 -14.07
N LYS A 243 -7.80 -32.74 -13.80
CA LYS A 243 -8.06 -31.43 -13.23
C LYS A 243 -8.56 -30.46 -14.30
N LYS A 244 -9.48 -29.59 -13.90
CA LYS A 244 -9.97 -28.47 -14.72
C LYS A 244 -9.11 -27.26 -14.42
N SER A 245 -8.44 -26.75 -15.45
CA SER A 245 -7.61 -25.56 -15.36
C SER A 245 -8.34 -24.38 -16.00
N VAL A 246 -8.43 -23.29 -15.27
CA VAL A 246 -9.03 -22.02 -15.72
C VAL A 246 -8.07 -20.88 -15.39
N GLN A 247 -8.26 -19.75 -16.06
CA GLN A 247 -7.60 -18.50 -15.73
C GLN A 247 -8.66 -17.42 -15.56
N ALA A 248 -8.67 -16.78 -14.40
CA ALA A 248 -9.45 -15.58 -14.17
C ALA A 248 -8.60 -14.35 -14.51
N SER A 249 -9.19 -13.41 -15.25
CA SER A 249 -8.61 -12.09 -15.46
C SER A 249 -9.57 -11.00 -15.01
N ILE A 250 -9.05 -10.04 -14.24
CA ILE A 250 -9.82 -8.87 -13.80
C ILE A 250 -9.02 -7.62 -14.10
N ILE A 251 -9.62 -6.69 -14.85
CA ILE A 251 -9.07 -5.38 -15.17
C ILE A 251 -10.00 -4.33 -14.59
N ALA A 252 -9.46 -3.38 -13.83
CA ALA A 252 -10.27 -2.32 -13.23
C ALA A 252 -9.54 -0.98 -13.15
N GLN A 253 -10.33 0.09 -13.15
CA GLN A 253 -9.91 1.46 -12.96
C GLN A 253 -10.58 2.06 -11.72
N ALA A 254 -9.80 2.75 -10.90
CA ALA A 254 -10.32 3.58 -9.82
C ALA A 254 -10.56 4.99 -10.34
N ILE A 255 -11.81 5.42 -10.41
CA ILE A 255 -12.23 6.71 -10.97
C ILE A 255 -12.85 7.56 -9.86
N LYS A 256 -12.36 8.80 -9.69
CA LYS A 256 -12.97 9.74 -8.75
C LYS A 256 -14.32 10.23 -9.29
N ILE A 257 -15.33 10.20 -8.43
CA ILE A 257 -16.68 10.61 -8.83
C ILE A 257 -16.76 12.13 -9.08
N VAL A 258 -16.01 12.93 -8.32
CA VAL A 258 -16.08 14.40 -8.37
C VAL A 258 -15.63 14.98 -9.71
N ASP A 259 -14.56 14.45 -10.30
CA ASP A 259 -13.90 15.04 -11.47
C ASP A 259 -13.62 14.04 -12.61
N GLY A 260 -13.91 12.75 -12.38
CA GLY A 260 -13.66 11.69 -13.36
C GLY A 260 -12.20 11.31 -13.56
N SER A 261 -11.29 11.82 -12.72
CA SER A 261 -9.87 11.48 -12.80
C SER A 261 -9.62 10.02 -12.43
N VAL A 262 -8.73 9.37 -13.18
CA VAL A 262 -8.28 8.00 -12.90
C VAL A 262 -7.17 8.05 -11.85
N VAL A 263 -7.41 7.38 -10.72
CA VAL A 263 -6.47 7.21 -9.60
C VAL A 263 -5.46 6.12 -9.92
N ALA A 264 -5.95 4.98 -10.40
CA ALA A 264 -5.15 3.80 -10.73
C ALA A 264 -5.88 2.93 -11.76
N THR A 265 -5.10 2.20 -12.54
CA THR A 265 -5.57 1.13 -13.43
C THR A 265 -4.73 -0.09 -13.11
N LEU A 266 -5.38 -1.23 -12.83
CA LEU A 266 -4.72 -2.47 -12.47
C LEU A 266 -5.39 -3.64 -13.16
N ASP A 267 -4.59 -4.66 -13.46
CA ASP A 267 -5.02 -5.93 -14.02
C ASP A 267 -4.39 -7.10 -13.26
N THR A 268 -5.15 -8.18 -13.12
CA THR A 268 -4.71 -9.41 -12.47
C THR A 268 -5.07 -10.61 -13.35
N TYR A 269 -4.16 -11.58 -13.43
CA TYR A 269 -4.37 -12.85 -14.13
C TYR A 269 -3.97 -13.99 -13.19
N ILE A 270 -4.94 -14.77 -12.76
CA ILE A 270 -4.70 -15.84 -11.78
C ILE A 270 -5.21 -17.17 -12.34
N PRO A 271 -4.32 -18.16 -12.53
CA PRO A 271 -4.73 -19.52 -12.85
C PRO A 271 -5.23 -20.25 -11.59
N ALA A 272 -6.19 -21.16 -11.78
CA ALA A 272 -6.57 -22.15 -10.77
C ALA A 272 -6.80 -23.51 -11.42
N THR A 273 -6.48 -24.57 -10.68
CA THR A 273 -6.57 -25.94 -11.16
C THR A 273 -7.18 -26.81 -10.07
N GLU A 274 -8.45 -27.19 -10.26
CA GLU A 274 -9.24 -27.94 -9.29
C GLU A 274 -9.87 -29.17 -9.95
N ASP A 275 -10.52 -30.02 -9.16
CA ASP A 275 -11.13 -31.27 -9.65
C ASP A 275 -12.39 -31.04 -10.49
N ASP A 276 -13.10 -29.93 -10.25
CA ASP A 276 -14.27 -29.49 -11.01
C ASP A 276 -14.14 -28.04 -11.49
N GLU A 277 -14.86 -27.73 -12.57
CA GLU A 277 -14.77 -26.45 -13.28
C GLU A 277 -15.35 -25.28 -12.49
N GLU A 278 -16.43 -25.51 -11.74
CA GLU A 278 -17.10 -24.48 -10.94
C GLU A 278 -16.22 -24.05 -9.76
N THR A 279 -15.61 -25.00 -9.07
CA THR A 279 -14.63 -24.74 -8.01
C THR A 279 -13.39 -24.07 -8.56
N ALA A 280 -12.85 -24.52 -9.70
CA ALA A 280 -11.70 -23.88 -10.34
C ALA A 280 -11.99 -22.41 -10.66
N GLN A 281 -13.16 -22.13 -11.26
CA GLN A 281 -13.62 -20.78 -11.57
C GLN A 281 -13.73 -19.91 -10.31
N ARG A 282 -14.41 -20.43 -9.26
CA ARG A 282 -14.58 -19.70 -8.00
C ARG A 282 -13.24 -19.36 -7.37
N VAL A 283 -12.34 -20.33 -7.23
CA VAL A 283 -11.01 -20.15 -6.63
C VAL A 283 -10.16 -19.15 -7.41
N ALA A 284 -10.19 -19.20 -8.75
CA ALA A 284 -9.47 -18.26 -9.59
C ALA A 284 -9.98 -16.82 -9.39
N LEU A 285 -11.30 -16.64 -9.39
CA LEU A 285 -11.94 -15.34 -9.19
C LEU A 285 -11.70 -14.79 -7.78
N GLU A 286 -11.78 -15.61 -6.74
CA GLU A 286 -11.48 -15.19 -5.35
C GLU A 286 -10.05 -14.65 -5.25
N LYS A 287 -9.06 -15.39 -5.76
CA LYS A 287 -7.65 -14.97 -5.72
C LYS A 287 -7.38 -13.72 -6.55
N ALA A 288 -7.94 -13.64 -7.76
CA ALA A 288 -7.80 -12.45 -8.61
C ALA A 288 -8.43 -11.21 -7.96
N SER A 289 -9.64 -11.36 -7.42
CA SER A 289 -10.38 -10.29 -6.74
C SER A 289 -9.65 -9.81 -5.49
N PHE A 290 -9.13 -10.73 -4.68
CA PHE A 290 -8.32 -10.40 -3.50
C PHE A 290 -7.08 -9.59 -3.89
N ASN A 291 -6.29 -10.08 -4.85
CA ASN A 291 -5.06 -9.39 -5.28
C ASN A 291 -5.36 -8.00 -5.83
N LEU A 292 -6.38 -7.87 -6.68
CA LEU A 292 -6.79 -6.60 -7.25
C LEU A 292 -7.24 -5.62 -6.17
N ALA A 293 -8.14 -6.04 -5.27
CA ALA A 293 -8.63 -5.21 -4.17
C ALA A 293 -7.51 -4.78 -3.23
N HIS A 294 -6.58 -5.69 -2.93
CA HIS A 294 -5.44 -5.43 -2.09
C HIS A 294 -4.56 -4.31 -2.66
N GLN A 295 -4.12 -4.47 -3.92
CA GLN A 295 -3.27 -3.49 -4.61
C GLN A 295 -4.01 -2.17 -4.85
N MET A 296 -5.28 -2.22 -5.25
CA MET A 296 -6.09 -1.03 -5.50
C MET A 296 -6.29 -0.23 -4.20
N GLY A 297 -6.57 -0.90 -3.09
CA GLY A 297 -6.68 -0.26 -1.77
C GLY A 297 -5.39 0.45 -1.34
N GLU A 298 -4.23 -0.13 -1.63
CA GLU A 298 -2.94 0.52 -1.38
C GLU A 298 -2.74 1.77 -2.25
N GLN A 299 -2.96 1.67 -3.55
CA GLN A 299 -2.80 2.80 -4.47
C GLN A 299 -3.77 3.96 -4.13
N ILE A 300 -5.03 3.63 -3.83
CA ILE A 300 -6.04 4.61 -3.44
C ILE A 300 -5.66 5.28 -2.12
N SER A 301 -5.38 4.51 -1.07
CA SER A 301 -5.10 5.07 0.26
C SER A 301 -3.87 5.98 0.24
N LEU A 302 -2.79 5.56 -0.40
CA LEU A 302 -1.56 6.35 -0.54
C LEU A 302 -1.83 7.68 -1.25
N ARG A 303 -2.57 7.66 -2.37
CA ARG A 303 -2.91 8.88 -3.11
C ARG A 303 -3.84 9.78 -2.29
N TRP A 304 -4.85 9.20 -1.64
CA TRP A 304 -5.85 9.94 -0.88
C TRP A 304 -5.24 10.68 0.31
N VAL A 305 -4.33 10.03 1.04
CA VAL A 305 -3.59 10.64 2.14
C VAL A 305 -2.76 11.82 1.64
N LYS A 306 -2.05 11.68 0.52
CA LYS A 306 -1.25 12.78 -0.06
C LYS A 306 -2.14 13.97 -0.46
N GLU A 307 -3.22 13.71 -1.18
CA GLU A 307 -4.15 14.77 -1.61
C GLU A 307 -4.81 15.49 -0.43
N SER A 308 -5.13 14.77 0.65
CA SER A 308 -5.66 15.39 1.87
C SER A 308 -4.68 16.36 2.56
N LYS A 309 -3.36 16.18 2.32
CA LYS A 309 -2.30 17.09 2.79
C LYS A 309 -2.04 18.25 1.82
N GLY A 310 -2.88 18.40 0.79
CA GLY A 310 -2.69 19.42 -0.25
C GLY A 310 -1.59 19.07 -1.26
N ILE A 311 -1.20 17.79 -1.36
CA ILE A 311 -0.24 17.32 -2.36
C ILE A 311 -1.01 16.79 -3.57
N THR A 312 -0.85 17.44 -4.71
CA THR A 312 -1.35 16.99 -6.00
C THR A 312 -0.36 16.01 -6.62
N LEU A 313 -0.86 14.84 -7.03
CA LEU A 313 -0.09 13.86 -7.82
C LEU A 313 -0.44 14.00 -9.30
N MET A 314 0.56 14.18 -10.15
CA MET A 314 0.38 14.29 -11.59
C MET A 314 1.50 13.60 -12.37
N THR A 315 1.21 13.20 -13.59
CA THR A 315 2.18 12.57 -14.50
C THR A 315 2.82 13.61 -15.40
N LEU A 316 4.14 13.67 -15.41
CA LEU A 316 4.92 14.40 -16.38
C LEU A 316 5.33 13.42 -17.49
N ARG A 317 4.81 13.62 -18.69
CA ARG A 317 5.24 12.89 -19.89
C ARG A 317 6.31 13.72 -20.59
N VAL A 318 7.54 13.24 -20.51
CA VAL A 318 8.72 13.97 -20.97
C VAL A 318 9.26 13.33 -22.23
N SER A 319 9.35 14.11 -23.31
CA SER A 319 9.99 13.71 -24.56
C SER A 319 11.28 14.51 -24.82
N GLY A 320 12.19 13.99 -25.64
CA GLY A 320 13.45 14.68 -25.99
C GLY A 320 14.64 14.41 -25.06
N LEU A 321 14.51 13.44 -24.16
CA LEU A 321 15.64 12.89 -23.39
C LEU A 321 16.43 11.95 -24.30
N SER A 322 17.73 12.21 -24.48
CA SER A 322 18.57 11.40 -25.38
C SER A 322 19.42 10.40 -24.60
N HIS A 323 19.76 10.72 -23.36
CA HIS A 323 20.62 9.91 -22.49
C HIS A 323 20.06 9.77 -21.08
N TYR A 324 20.40 8.68 -20.39
CA TYR A 324 20.01 8.47 -18.99
C TYR A 324 20.45 9.62 -18.05
N LEU A 325 21.61 10.22 -18.34
CA LEU A 325 22.12 11.35 -17.56
C LEU A 325 21.21 12.58 -17.67
N ASP A 326 20.58 12.78 -18.84
CA ASP A 326 19.64 13.89 -19.06
C ASP A 326 18.45 13.78 -18.10
N PHE A 327 17.98 12.56 -17.84
CA PHE A 327 16.88 12.31 -16.91
C PHE A 327 17.22 12.74 -15.47
N SER A 328 18.42 12.39 -15.01
CA SER A 328 18.90 12.75 -13.67
C SER A 328 19.08 14.26 -13.52
N HIS A 329 19.62 14.92 -14.55
CA HIS A 329 19.79 16.38 -14.58
C HIS A 329 18.43 17.07 -14.62
N LEU A 330 17.48 16.58 -15.42
CA LEU A 330 16.12 17.14 -15.50
C LEU A 330 15.42 17.08 -14.14
N LYS A 331 15.47 15.93 -13.44
CA LYS A 331 14.89 15.81 -12.10
C LYS A 331 15.51 16.78 -11.10
N SER A 332 16.84 16.95 -11.15
CA SER A 332 17.55 17.93 -10.33
C SER A 332 17.09 19.36 -10.64
N ASP A 333 17.02 19.72 -11.92
CA ASP A 333 16.62 21.05 -12.39
C ASP A 333 15.18 21.39 -11.98
N LEU A 334 14.25 20.44 -12.13
CA LEU A 334 12.86 20.62 -11.72
C LEU A 334 12.75 20.84 -10.21
N ARG A 335 13.38 19.97 -9.38
CA ARG A 335 13.36 20.11 -7.91
C ARG A 335 14.00 21.41 -7.42
N LYS A 336 15.10 21.85 -8.03
CA LYS A 336 15.78 23.11 -7.66
C LYS A 336 15.03 24.34 -8.18
N GLY A 337 14.44 24.23 -9.37
CA GLY A 337 13.80 25.33 -10.06
C GLY A 337 12.40 25.66 -9.53
N ILE A 338 11.71 24.66 -8.97
CA ILE A 338 10.33 24.73 -8.54
C ILE A 338 10.20 24.14 -7.12
N PRO A 339 10.27 24.99 -6.08
CA PRO A 339 10.16 24.55 -4.68
C PRO A 339 8.88 23.79 -4.34
N GLU A 340 7.80 24.03 -5.09
CA GLU A 340 6.51 23.39 -4.91
C GLU A 340 6.52 21.91 -5.31
N ILE A 341 7.52 21.46 -6.09
CA ILE A 341 7.75 20.03 -6.39
C ILE A 341 8.44 19.38 -5.19
N GLN A 342 7.68 18.60 -4.42
CA GLN A 342 8.19 17.86 -3.27
C GLN A 342 8.88 16.56 -3.70
N ASN A 343 8.35 15.87 -4.70
CA ASN A 343 8.89 14.60 -5.16
C ASN A 343 8.75 14.40 -6.68
N LEU A 344 9.66 13.59 -7.23
CA LEU A 344 9.69 13.16 -8.63
C LEU A 344 10.09 11.68 -8.66
N LEU A 345 9.12 10.82 -8.94
CA LEU A 345 9.28 9.37 -9.03
C LEU A 345 9.28 8.94 -10.49
N GLN A 346 10.30 8.20 -10.90
CA GLN A 346 10.35 7.63 -12.24
C GLN A 346 9.35 6.47 -12.33
N LYS A 347 8.38 6.53 -13.23
CA LYS A 347 7.49 5.40 -13.53
C LYS A 347 8.05 4.55 -14.66
N THR A 348 8.43 5.19 -15.77
CA THR A 348 8.98 4.52 -16.96
C THR A 348 10.06 5.39 -17.61
N LEU A 349 11.05 4.74 -18.22
CA LEU A 349 12.00 5.37 -19.14
C LEU A 349 12.14 4.46 -20.36
N SER A 350 11.90 4.99 -21.54
CA SER A 350 12.03 4.30 -22.83
C SER A 350 12.66 5.22 -23.87
N ASP A 351 12.87 4.71 -25.08
CA ASP A 351 13.38 5.49 -26.21
C ASP A 351 12.43 6.62 -26.63
N GLU A 352 11.14 6.50 -26.30
CA GLU A 352 10.12 7.52 -26.58
C GLU A 352 10.07 8.63 -25.53
N GLY A 353 10.79 8.48 -24.41
CA GLY A 353 10.86 9.45 -23.34
C GLY A 353 10.69 8.85 -21.94
N ALA A 354 10.26 9.69 -20.99
CA ALA A 354 10.07 9.31 -19.60
C ALA A 354 8.66 9.65 -19.10
N LEU A 355 8.13 8.79 -18.23
CA LEU A 355 6.98 9.08 -17.40
C LEU A 355 7.46 9.29 -15.97
N ILE A 356 7.17 10.47 -15.43
CA ILE A 356 7.55 10.85 -14.07
C ILE A 356 6.28 11.18 -13.30
N GLU A 357 6.09 10.59 -12.13
CA GLU A 357 5.07 11.04 -11.20
C GLU A 357 5.65 12.18 -10.34
N ALA A 358 5.00 13.33 -10.40
CA ALA A 358 5.33 14.51 -9.63
C ALA A 358 4.35 14.66 -8.47
N GLU A 359 4.89 14.90 -7.28
CA GLU A 359 4.16 15.32 -6.08
C GLU A 359 4.40 16.81 -5.89
N SER A 360 3.34 17.61 -5.97
CA SER A 360 3.44 19.07 -5.93
C SER A 360 2.36 19.68 -5.04
N THR A 361 2.66 20.81 -4.40
CA THR A 361 1.62 21.61 -3.71
C THR A 361 0.77 22.44 -4.66
N LEU A 362 1.10 22.46 -5.94
CA LEU A 362 0.33 23.14 -6.99
C LEU A 362 -0.60 22.16 -7.71
N ASP A 363 -1.68 22.70 -8.29
CA ASP A 363 -2.47 21.95 -9.27
C ASP A 363 -1.72 21.79 -10.60
N THR A 364 -2.23 20.92 -11.47
CA THR A 364 -1.58 20.58 -12.74
C THR A 364 -1.41 21.78 -13.68
N PRO A 365 -2.41 22.66 -13.88
CA PRO A 365 -2.23 23.88 -14.69
C PRO A 365 -1.19 24.84 -14.12
N SER A 366 -1.21 25.11 -12.81
CA SER A 366 -0.27 26.04 -12.17
C SER A 366 1.17 25.53 -12.22
N LEU A 367 1.36 24.22 -12.03
CA LEU A 367 2.69 23.62 -12.17
C LEU A 367 3.18 23.70 -13.63
N ALA A 368 2.32 23.43 -14.61
CA ALA A 368 2.69 23.53 -16.02
C ALA A 368 3.11 24.97 -16.39
N GLU A 369 2.38 25.98 -15.92
CA GLU A 369 2.73 27.39 -16.11
C GLU A 369 4.08 27.72 -15.47
N GLN A 370 4.31 27.27 -14.23
CA GLN A 370 5.56 27.52 -13.53
C GLN A 370 6.76 26.84 -14.22
N ILE A 371 6.59 25.61 -14.71
CA ILE A 371 7.60 24.92 -15.53
C ILE A 371 7.88 25.71 -16.82
N GLY A 372 6.83 26.11 -17.55
CA GLY A 372 6.97 26.81 -18.82
C GLY A 372 7.64 28.19 -18.72
N ASN A 373 7.43 28.89 -17.60
CA ASN A 373 7.98 30.22 -17.37
C ASN A 373 9.40 30.21 -16.77
N LYS A 374 9.87 29.07 -16.26
CA LYS A 374 11.16 28.96 -15.60
C LYS A 374 12.30 28.74 -16.60
N GLN A 375 13.43 29.41 -16.35
CA GLN A 375 14.69 29.08 -17.00
C GLN A 375 15.46 28.06 -16.17
N PHE A 376 15.70 26.88 -16.75
CA PHE A 376 16.49 25.81 -16.12
C PHE A 376 17.95 25.85 -16.58
N GLU A 377 18.85 25.29 -15.78
CA GLU A 377 20.29 25.33 -16.02
C GLU A 377 20.69 24.45 -17.20
N ASN A 378 20.22 23.20 -17.21
CA ASN A 378 20.62 22.17 -18.15
C ASN A 378 19.63 21.99 -19.31
N PHE A 379 18.39 22.50 -19.18
CA PHE A 379 17.34 22.25 -20.16
C PHE A 379 16.58 23.51 -20.58
N THR A 380 16.09 23.47 -21.82
CA THR A 380 14.93 24.25 -22.24
C THR A 380 13.73 23.32 -22.24
N ILE A 381 12.65 23.71 -21.55
CA ILE A 381 11.42 22.93 -21.43
C ILE A 381 10.30 23.67 -22.14
N SER A 382 9.54 22.98 -22.98
CA SER A 382 8.32 23.49 -23.60
C SER A 382 7.15 22.57 -23.27
N ILE A 383 6.09 23.12 -22.68
CA ILE A 383 4.85 22.41 -22.42
C ILE A 383 4.12 22.20 -23.76
N THR A 384 3.76 20.96 -24.07
CA THR A 384 3.08 20.60 -25.32
C THR A 384 1.60 20.38 -25.14
N ASP A 385 1.19 19.81 -24.00
CA ASP A 385 -0.22 19.63 -23.65
C ASP A 385 -0.40 19.59 -22.11
N VAL A 386 -1.59 19.94 -21.65
CA VAL A 386 -1.97 19.87 -20.23
C VAL A 386 -3.38 19.29 -20.14
N SER A 387 -3.47 18.15 -19.47
CA SER A 387 -4.74 17.50 -19.11
C SER A 387 -4.89 17.45 -17.59
N HIS A 388 -6.01 16.92 -17.10
CA HIS A 388 -6.43 17.01 -15.70
C HIS A 388 -5.36 16.58 -14.68
N ASN A 389 -4.60 15.53 -14.98
CA ASN A 389 -3.54 15.00 -14.10
C ASN A 389 -2.24 14.69 -14.85
N MET A 390 -2.05 15.25 -16.06
CA MET A 390 -0.86 15.01 -16.86
C MET A 390 -0.39 16.27 -17.59
N ILE A 391 0.91 16.50 -17.52
CA ILE A 391 1.63 17.56 -18.25
C ILE A 391 2.50 16.86 -19.28
N GLU A 392 2.24 17.11 -20.56
CA GLU A 392 3.14 16.70 -21.63
C GLU A 392 4.15 17.81 -21.88
N MET A 393 5.43 17.45 -21.93
CA MET A 393 6.51 18.40 -22.16
C MET A 393 7.58 17.82 -23.06
N LYS A 394 8.21 18.72 -23.82
CA LYS A 394 9.42 18.43 -24.59
C LYS A 394 10.59 19.14 -23.95
N VAL A 395 11.68 18.40 -23.73
CA VAL A 395 12.92 18.93 -23.18
C VAL A 395 14.00 18.91 -24.25
N THR A 396 14.89 19.90 -24.19
CA THR A 396 16.08 19.97 -25.06
C THR A 396 17.28 20.33 -24.18
N PRO A 397 18.32 19.47 -24.10
CA PRO A 397 19.54 19.78 -23.37
C PRO A 397 20.16 21.08 -23.90
N LYS A 398 20.51 21.99 -22.99
CA LYS A 398 21.36 23.14 -23.29
C LYS A 398 22.77 22.60 -23.41
N ALA A 399 23.31 22.55 -24.62
CA ALA A 399 24.67 22.07 -24.87
C ALA A 399 25.64 22.70 -23.86
N GLU A 400 26.44 21.86 -23.20
CA GLU A 400 27.47 22.29 -22.26
C GLU A 400 28.26 23.46 -22.84
N ARG A 401 28.30 24.57 -22.10
CA ARG A 401 29.10 25.74 -22.45
C ARG A 401 30.57 25.49 -22.10
N THR A 402 31.15 24.40 -22.59
CA THR A 402 32.54 24.02 -22.33
C THR A 402 33.47 24.73 -23.33
N GLU A 403 34.06 25.83 -22.88
CA GLU A 403 35.45 26.26 -23.12
C GLU A 403 36.04 26.36 -24.55
N GLN A 404 35.27 26.52 -25.63
CA GLN A 404 35.89 26.87 -26.93
C GLN A 404 36.32 28.36 -27.07
N LYS A 405 36.12 29.19 -26.03
CA LYS A 405 36.53 30.61 -26.05
C LYS A 405 37.87 30.92 -25.39
N GLN A 406 38.54 29.97 -24.74
CA GLN A 406 39.90 30.20 -24.19
C GLN A 406 41.03 29.57 -25.02
N LEU A 407 40.76 28.59 -25.89
CA LEU A 407 41.79 28.08 -26.81
C LEU A 407 42.01 28.97 -28.05
N LYS A 408 41.00 29.72 -28.51
CA LYS A 408 41.18 30.63 -29.66
C LYS A 408 41.93 31.93 -29.32
N THR A 409 41.94 32.38 -28.07
CA THR A 409 42.72 33.57 -27.66
C THR A 409 44.19 33.25 -27.37
N ASN A 410 44.49 32.02 -26.93
CA ASN A 410 45.88 31.60 -26.66
C ASN A 410 46.66 31.21 -27.92
N THR A 411 46.01 30.80 -29.01
CA THR A 411 46.71 30.54 -30.29
C THR A 411 47.01 31.83 -31.04
N THR A 412 46.17 32.87 -30.94
CA THR A 412 46.43 34.17 -31.59
C THR A 412 47.50 34.98 -30.85
N ASN A 413 47.64 34.83 -29.52
CA ASN A 413 48.72 35.48 -28.76
C ASN A 413 50.07 34.76 -28.83
N LYS A 414 50.12 33.47 -29.21
CA LYS A 414 51.39 32.75 -29.48
C LYS A 414 51.96 32.99 -30.88
N MET A 415 51.14 33.40 -31.86
CA MET A 415 51.65 33.77 -33.20
C MET A 415 52.12 35.22 -33.32
N LYS A 416 51.83 36.10 -32.35
CA LYS A 416 52.28 37.51 -32.34
C LYS A 416 53.57 37.77 -31.55
N LYS A 417 54.25 36.73 -31.05
CA LYS A 417 55.44 36.85 -30.21
C LYS A 417 56.71 36.21 -30.79
N ASN A 418 56.67 35.81 -32.06
CA ASN A 418 57.82 35.29 -32.82
C ASN A 418 58.11 36.15 -34.07
N ASP A 419 58.01 37.47 -33.93
CA ASP A 419 58.71 38.44 -34.79
C ASP A 419 59.80 39.12 -33.96
#